data_AF-A0A914G0X8-F1
#
_entry.id   AF-A0A914G0X8-F1
#
_cell.length_a   1.000
_cell.length_b   1.000
_cell.length_c   1.000
_cell.angle_alpha   90.00
_cell.angle_beta   90.00
_cell.angle_gamma   90.00
#
_symmetry.space_group_name_H-M   'P 1'
#
loop_
_entity.id
_entity.type
_entity.pdbx_description
1 polymer ?
#
loop_
_entity_poly.entity_id
_entity_poly.type
_entity_poly.pdbx_seq_one_letter_code
_entity_poly.pdbx_strand_id
1 'polypeptide(L)'
;YYIIEVNARLSRSSALASKATGYPLAYIAAKLALGERLSDLRNSVTQETTACFEPSLDYFNARLSRSSALASKATGYPLAYIAAKLALGERLSDLRNSVTQETTACFEPSLDYCVVKIPRWDLSKFARVSTKIGSSMKSVGEVMGIGRSFEEAFQKALRMVNDHYEGFSPFIYKNKKLTPEFFTCPTDRRVDAIAYALFNNIYTLEQIHQWTKIDRFFLFRMQNIIDIYKRIQQNGSPISKNLLIEAKKAGFSDVQIARTIKTAEKVIRRTRKYYGIMPVIKQIDTVAAEWPATTNYLYLTYNGIENDVQPNTHNSVAVLGSGVYRIGSSVEFDACCVGCVKELKKLDYKTIMINCNPETVSTDYDICDRLYFEEISLEVVGTIYEFERPKGLILAFGGQAPNNIAMALTRAEFEPRVQIFGTSPDSIDNAEDRLKFSRALDELRR
;
A
#
# COMPACT_ATOMS: atom_id res chain seq x y z
N TYR A 1 -6.15 -19.57 -22.35
CA TYR A 1 -5.42 -18.34 -22.69
C TYR A 1 -4.98 -17.65 -21.40
N TYR A 2 -3.71 -17.82 -21.04
CA TYR A 2 -3.08 -16.99 -20.01
C TYR A 2 -2.56 -15.75 -20.73
N ILE A 3 -2.81 -14.55 -20.22
CA ILE A 3 -2.24 -13.31 -20.77
C ILE A 3 -1.09 -12.93 -19.85
N ILE A 4 0.14 -12.93 -20.37
CA ILE A 4 1.30 -12.43 -19.64
C ILE A 4 1.56 -11.01 -20.13
N GLU A 5 1.26 -10.01 -19.29
CA GLU A 5 1.69 -8.65 -19.59
C GLU A 5 3.20 -8.55 -19.34
N VAL A 6 3.99 -8.57 -20.42
CA VAL A 6 5.43 -8.29 -20.34
C VAL A 6 5.62 -6.79 -20.49
N ASN A 7 5.69 -6.07 -19.36
CA ASN A 7 6.17 -4.70 -19.37
C ASN A 7 7.71 -4.73 -19.46
N ALA A 8 8.29 -4.02 -20.43
CA ALA A 8 9.73 -3.94 -20.66
C ALA A 8 10.52 -3.43 -19.43
N ARG A 9 9.83 -2.81 -18.48
CA ARG A 9 10.38 -2.38 -17.19
C ARG A 9 10.11 -3.49 -16.19
N LEU A 10 10.97 -4.48 -16.20
CA LEU A 10 10.94 -5.70 -15.38
C LEU A 10 10.57 -5.37 -13.92
N SER A 11 9.32 -5.62 -13.53
CA SER A 11 8.98 -5.78 -12.12
C SER A 11 9.59 -7.09 -11.63
N ARG A 12 9.92 -7.20 -10.34
CA ARG A 12 10.52 -8.41 -9.72
C ARG A 12 9.73 -9.71 -9.90
N SER A 13 8.46 -9.62 -10.28
CA SER A 13 7.69 -10.77 -10.77
C SER A 13 8.34 -11.42 -11.98
N SER A 14 9.20 -10.74 -12.74
CA SER A 14 9.96 -11.29 -13.86
C SER A 14 11.04 -12.28 -13.42
N ALA A 15 11.83 -12.04 -12.36
CA ALA A 15 12.80 -13.02 -11.89
C ALA A 15 12.12 -14.23 -11.23
N LEU A 16 11.02 -14.00 -10.51
CA LEU A 16 10.20 -15.05 -9.90
C LEU A 16 9.46 -15.87 -10.97
N ALA A 17 8.82 -15.21 -11.94
CA ALA A 17 8.19 -15.85 -13.09
C ALA A 17 9.26 -16.48 -14.00
N SER A 18 10.47 -15.92 -14.11
CA SER A 18 11.56 -16.56 -14.85
C SER A 18 11.95 -17.89 -14.22
N LYS A 19 12.09 -17.91 -12.89
CA LYS A 19 12.34 -19.16 -12.14
C LYS A 19 11.16 -20.13 -12.19
N ALA A 20 9.93 -19.63 -12.11
CA ALA A 20 8.72 -20.47 -12.12
C ALA A 20 8.38 -21.02 -13.52
N THR A 21 8.72 -20.29 -14.58
CA THR A 21 8.42 -20.67 -15.97
C THR A 21 9.63 -21.27 -16.70
N GLY A 22 10.85 -21.10 -16.17
CA GLY A 22 12.10 -21.51 -16.81
C GLY A 22 12.56 -20.59 -17.95
N TYR A 23 11.92 -19.43 -18.15
CA TYR A 23 12.25 -18.47 -19.20
C TYR A 23 13.03 -17.27 -18.65
N PRO A 24 14.11 -16.79 -19.30
CA PRO A 24 14.86 -15.64 -18.83
C PRO A 24 14.13 -14.33 -19.19
N LEU A 25 13.04 -14.01 -18.49
CA LEU A 25 12.15 -12.87 -18.82
C LEU A 25 12.88 -11.53 -18.85
N ALA A 26 13.93 -11.36 -18.03
CA ALA A 26 14.78 -10.16 -18.05
C ALA A 26 15.52 -9.98 -19.38
N TYR A 27 16.16 -11.06 -19.84
CA TYR A 27 16.83 -11.11 -21.12
C TYR A 27 15.85 -10.89 -22.28
N ILE A 28 14.71 -11.58 -22.25
CA ILE A 28 13.66 -11.47 -23.27
C ILE A 28 13.15 -10.01 -23.36
N ALA A 29 12.84 -9.38 -22.23
CA ALA A 29 12.40 -7.99 -22.18
C ALA A 29 13.44 -7.02 -22.75
N ALA A 30 14.73 -7.22 -22.44
CA ALA A 30 15.81 -6.41 -22.98
C ALA A 30 15.94 -6.56 -24.50
N LYS A 31 15.84 -7.79 -25.02
CA LYS A 31 15.90 -8.05 -26.47
C LYS A 31 14.70 -7.49 -27.22
N LEU A 32 13.49 -7.63 -26.67
CA LEU A 32 12.29 -6.99 -27.21
C LEU A 32 12.42 -5.47 -27.25
N ALA A 33 13.02 -4.86 -26.22
CA ALA A 33 13.28 -3.43 -26.18
C ALA A 33 14.31 -2.97 -27.23
N LEU A 34 15.24 -3.85 -27.62
CA LEU A 34 16.19 -3.63 -28.72
C LEU A 34 15.57 -3.86 -30.11
N GLY A 35 14.29 -4.22 -30.19
CA GLY A 35 13.55 -4.43 -31.43
C GLY A 35 13.64 -5.84 -32.00
N GLU A 36 14.23 -6.80 -31.26
CA GLU A 36 14.17 -8.22 -31.64
C GLU A 36 12.74 -8.74 -31.47
N ARG A 37 12.27 -9.61 -32.38
CA ARG A 37 10.93 -10.21 -32.26
C ARG A 37 10.98 -11.38 -31.29
N LEU A 38 9.91 -11.57 -30.51
CA LEU A 38 9.81 -12.70 -29.59
C LEU A 38 9.97 -14.06 -30.30
N SER A 39 9.53 -14.15 -31.55
CA SER A 39 9.68 -15.31 -32.44
C SER A 39 11.12 -15.70 -32.69
N ASP A 40 12.03 -14.74 -32.62
CA ASP A 40 13.43 -14.87 -33.00
C ASP A 40 14.29 -15.20 -31.78
N LEU A 41 13.74 -14.99 -30.57
CA LEU A 41 14.38 -15.32 -29.32
C LEU A 41 14.30 -16.82 -29.09
N ARG A 42 15.38 -17.42 -28.60
CA ARG A 42 15.44 -18.81 -28.14
C ARG A 42 15.56 -18.86 -26.62
N ASN A 43 14.86 -19.80 -26.01
CA ASN A 43 15.02 -20.08 -24.59
C ASN A 43 16.41 -20.70 -24.37
N SER A 44 17.22 -20.11 -23.48
CA SER A 44 18.56 -20.59 -23.15
C SER A 44 18.59 -21.95 -22.44
N VAL A 45 17.47 -22.37 -21.85
CA VAL A 45 17.30 -23.63 -21.11
C VAL A 45 16.75 -24.75 -22.01
N THR A 46 15.73 -24.46 -22.82
CA THR A 46 15.09 -25.49 -23.67
C THR A 46 15.59 -25.49 -25.11
N GLN A 47 16.36 -24.48 -25.53
CA GLN A 47 16.82 -24.23 -26.91
C GLN A 47 15.72 -24.06 -27.98
N GLU A 48 14.45 -24.19 -27.59
CA GLU A 48 13.29 -23.92 -28.43
C GLU A 48 13.04 -22.42 -28.60
N THR A 49 12.36 -22.04 -29.69
CA THR A 49 11.89 -20.66 -29.87
C THR A 49 10.99 -20.25 -28.73
N THR A 50 11.24 -19.08 -28.14
CA THR A 50 10.45 -18.50 -27.05
C THR A 50 9.00 -18.19 -27.47
N ALA A 51 8.67 -18.34 -28.75
CA ALA A 51 7.31 -18.41 -29.28
C ALA A 51 6.45 -19.54 -28.70
N CYS A 52 7.03 -20.49 -27.93
CA CYS A 52 6.31 -21.58 -27.26
C CYS A 52 5.51 -21.15 -26.01
N PHE A 53 5.33 -19.84 -25.75
CA PHE A 53 4.15 -19.43 -24.98
C PHE A 53 2.92 -19.78 -25.84
N GLU A 54 2.27 -20.91 -25.55
CA GLU A 54 0.99 -21.30 -26.20
C GLU A 54 0.09 -20.07 -26.38
N PRO A 55 -0.53 -19.90 -27.57
CA PRO A 55 -0.81 -18.62 -28.21
C PRO A 55 -1.45 -17.62 -27.25
N SER A 56 -0.59 -16.84 -26.59
CA SER A 56 -0.99 -15.82 -25.63
C SER A 56 -0.56 -14.48 -26.16
N LEU A 57 -1.54 -13.60 -26.36
CA LEU A 57 -1.36 -12.25 -26.89
C LEU A 57 -0.39 -11.47 -25.99
N ASP A 58 0.85 -11.30 -26.45
CA ASP A 58 1.86 -10.45 -25.80
C ASP A 58 1.69 -9.01 -26.30
N TYR A 59 1.47 -8.06 -25.39
CA TYR A 59 1.41 -6.64 -25.73
C TYR A 59 2.54 -5.87 -25.03
N PHE A 60 3.39 -5.24 -25.83
CA PHE A 60 4.47 -4.37 -25.38
C PHE A 60 3.97 -2.92 -25.25
N ASN A 61 4.03 -2.36 -24.05
CA ASN A 61 3.73 -0.95 -23.81
C ASN A 61 5.01 -0.10 -23.98
N ALA A 62 5.20 0.49 -25.16
CA ALA A 62 6.32 1.40 -25.48
C ALA A 62 6.17 2.81 -24.85
N ARG A 63 5.70 2.90 -23.60
CA ARG A 63 5.47 4.16 -22.87
C ARG A 63 5.48 3.95 -21.36
N LEU A 64 5.46 5.05 -20.60
CA LEU A 64 5.14 4.99 -19.18
C LEU A 64 3.72 4.42 -18.98
N SER A 65 3.57 3.64 -17.90
CA SER A 65 2.35 2.93 -17.53
C SER A 65 2.09 3.04 -16.03
N ARG A 66 0.89 2.63 -15.59
CA ARG A 66 0.55 2.45 -14.17
C ARG A 66 1.58 1.56 -13.46
N SER A 67 2.02 0.49 -14.12
CA SER A 67 3.07 -0.41 -13.61
C SER A 67 4.42 0.28 -13.45
N SER A 68 4.79 1.22 -14.33
CA SER A 68 6.03 2.00 -14.17
C SER A 68 5.96 3.01 -13.02
N ALA A 69 4.79 3.62 -12.77
CA ALA A 69 4.58 4.46 -11.60
C ALA A 69 4.71 3.62 -10.31
N LEU A 70 4.00 2.50 -10.23
CA LEU A 70 4.10 1.54 -9.14
C LEU A 70 5.54 1.09 -8.90
N ALA A 71 6.27 0.70 -9.97
CA ALA A 71 7.66 0.27 -9.85
C ALA A 71 8.58 1.40 -9.34
N SER A 72 8.33 2.65 -9.75
CA SER A 72 9.10 3.80 -9.26
C SER A 72 8.91 4.01 -7.77
N LYS A 73 7.66 3.93 -7.28
CA LYS A 73 7.38 4.01 -5.84
C LYS A 73 7.91 2.82 -5.07
N ALA A 74 7.74 1.61 -5.62
CA ALA A 74 8.19 0.38 -4.97
C ALA A 74 9.71 0.35 -4.79
N THR A 75 10.46 0.89 -5.75
CA THR A 75 11.92 0.80 -5.76
C THR A 75 12.63 2.05 -5.30
N GLY A 76 11.97 3.21 -5.32
CA GLY A 76 12.59 4.54 -5.18
C GLY A 76 13.28 5.04 -6.47
N TYR A 77 13.31 4.23 -7.54
CA TYR A 77 13.96 4.58 -8.81
C TYR A 77 13.01 5.39 -9.71
N PRO A 78 13.31 6.65 -10.06
CA PRO A 78 12.36 7.53 -10.75
C PRO A 78 12.34 7.25 -12.28
N LEU A 79 11.62 6.20 -12.68
CA LEU A 79 11.64 5.67 -14.06
C LEU A 79 11.18 6.68 -15.13
N ALA A 80 10.30 7.63 -14.78
CA ALA A 80 9.86 8.68 -15.71
C ALA A 80 10.93 9.74 -15.92
N TYR A 81 11.57 10.19 -14.84
CA TYR A 81 12.67 11.16 -14.88
C TYR A 81 13.86 10.61 -15.68
N ILE A 82 14.28 9.37 -15.39
CA ILE A 82 15.37 8.73 -16.12
C ILE A 82 15.01 8.55 -17.60
N ALA A 83 13.79 8.11 -17.92
CA ALA A 83 13.38 7.95 -19.31
C ALA A 83 13.42 9.28 -20.10
N ALA A 84 13.01 10.39 -19.47
CA ALA A 84 13.09 11.72 -20.09
C ALA A 84 14.55 12.13 -20.35
N LYS A 85 15.45 11.84 -19.41
CA LYS A 85 16.89 12.13 -19.54
C LYS A 85 17.56 11.32 -20.65
N LEU A 86 17.24 10.03 -20.74
CA LEU A 86 17.69 9.17 -21.85
C LEU A 86 17.21 9.68 -23.21
N ALA A 87 15.97 10.20 -23.29
CA ALA A 87 15.43 10.77 -24.52
C ALA A 87 16.16 12.04 -24.97
N LEU A 88 16.86 12.73 -24.06
CA LEU A 88 17.73 13.86 -24.35
C LEU A 88 19.17 13.44 -24.73
N GLY A 89 19.44 12.13 -24.83
CA GLY A 89 20.74 11.59 -25.22
C GLY A 89 21.72 11.34 -24.06
N GLU A 90 21.30 11.56 -22.81
CA GLU A 90 22.10 11.22 -21.63
C GLU A 90 22.20 9.68 -21.47
N ARG A 91 23.29 9.17 -20.89
CA ARG A 91 23.46 7.73 -20.62
C ARG A 91 23.14 7.41 -19.17
N LEU A 92 22.71 6.17 -18.90
CA LEU A 92 22.47 5.70 -17.52
C LEU A 92 23.71 5.83 -16.62
N SER A 93 24.91 5.65 -17.18
CA SER A 93 26.19 5.79 -16.47
C SER A 93 26.47 7.22 -16.00
N ASP A 94 25.90 8.20 -16.70
CA ASP A 94 26.20 9.62 -16.48
C ASP A 94 25.17 10.25 -15.53
N LEU A 95 24.00 9.62 -15.40
CA LEU A 95 22.93 10.02 -14.50
C LEU A 95 23.23 9.56 -13.07
N ARG A 96 23.07 10.45 -12.09
CA ARG A 96 23.18 10.09 -10.66
C ARG A 96 21.88 9.48 -10.13
N ASN A 97 22.01 8.53 -9.21
CA ASN A 97 20.90 8.02 -8.42
C ASN A 97 20.47 9.08 -7.40
N SER A 98 19.24 9.58 -7.53
CA SER A 98 18.69 10.63 -6.68
C SER A 98 18.52 10.23 -5.22
N VAL A 99 18.45 8.94 -4.91
CA VAL A 99 18.25 8.43 -3.54
C VAL A 99 19.57 8.34 -2.77
N THR A 100 20.61 7.77 -3.38
CA THR A 100 21.93 7.61 -2.73
C THR A 100 22.88 8.78 -2.98
N GLN A 101 22.70 9.55 -4.07
CA GLN A 101 23.58 10.65 -4.54
C GLN A 101 25.05 10.29 -4.87
N GLU A 102 25.51 9.11 -4.46
CA GLU A 102 26.87 8.60 -4.67
C GLU A 102 26.98 7.59 -5.82
N THR A 103 25.88 6.90 -6.15
CA THR A 103 25.83 5.91 -7.24
C THR A 103 25.23 6.48 -8.53
N THR A 104 25.38 5.76 -9.64
CA THR A 104 24.77 6.12 -10.93
C THR A 104 23.36 5.53 -11.05
N ALA A 105 22.60 5.95 -12.07
CA ALA A 105 21.31 5.35 -12.40
C ALA A 105 21.43 4.01 -13.15
N CYS A 106 22.65 3.53 -13.42
CA CYS A 106 22.93 2.29 -14.15
C CYS A 106 23.05 1.09 -13.20
N PHE A 107 21.95 0.71 -12.56
CA PHE A 107 21.89 -0.45 -11.66
C PHE A 107 20.48 -1.05 -11.64
N GLU A 108 20.36 -2.25 -11.07
CA GLU A 108 19.07 -2.87 -10.78
C GLU A 108 18.73 -2.69 -9.28
N PRO A 109 17.59 -2.07 -8.93
CA PRO A 109 17.26 -1.84 -7.53
C PRO A 109 17.12 -3.11 -6.68
N SER A 110 17.79 -3.11 -5.53
CA SER A 110 17.63 -4.11 -4.46
C SER A 110 16.69 -3.58 -3.37
N LEU A 111 15.85 -4.45 -2.79
CA LEU A 111 14.79 -4.09 -1.85
C LEU A 111 14.79 -5.21 -0.82
N ASP A 112 14.89 -4.83 0.44
CA ASP A 112 14.86 -5.69 1.63
C ASP A 112 13.47 -5.71 2.29
N TYR A 113 12.45 -5.37 1.50
CA TYR A 113 11.04 -5.36 1.85
C TYR A 113 10.17 -5.90 0.71
N CYS A 114 8.91 -6.19 1.04
CA CYS A 114 7.86 -6.61 0.14
C CYS A 114 6.90 -5.46 -0.15
N VAL A 115 6.43 -5.39 -1.39
CA VAL A 115 5.44 -4.42 -1.84
C VAL A 115 4.23 -5.16 -2.40
N VAL A 116 3.04 -4.82 -1.92
CA VAL A 116 1.78 -5.42 -2.37
C VAL A 116 0.86 -4.32 -2.89
N LYS A 117 0.52 -4.38 -4.18
CA LYS A 117 -0.47 -3.50 -4.80
C LYS A 117 -1.83 -4.17 -4.83
N ILE A 118 -2.86 -3.46 -4.35
CA ILE A 118 -4.26 -3.91 -4.45
C ILE A 118 -5.08 -2.87 -5.20
N PRO A 119 -5.81 -3.26 -6.27
CA PRO A 119 -6.71 -2.36 -6.97
C PRO A 119 -7.95 -2.02 -6.13
N ARG A 120 -8.50 -0.82 -6.37
CA ARG A 120 -9.75 -0.34 -5.79
C ARG A 120 -10.88 -0.45 -6.80
N TRP A 121 -12.02 -0.97 -6.36
CA TRP A 121 -13.26 -1.03 -7.13
C TRP A 121 -14.41 -0.30 -6.43
N ASP A 122 -15.24 0.37 -7.23
CA ASP A 122 -16.48 1.04 -6.81
C ASP A 122 -17.71 0.42 -7.53
N LEU A 123 -17.67 -0.89 -7.79
CA LEU A 123 -18.69 -1.58 -8.59
C LEU A 123 -20.09 -1.49 -7.98
N SER A 124 -20.21 -1.37 -6.65
CA SER A 124 -21.49 -1.21 -5.96
C SER A 124 -22.23 0.08 -6.31
N LYS A 125 -21.56 1.09 -6.90
CA LYS A 125 -22.20 2.31 -7.42
C LYS A 125 -22.95 2.07 -8.73
N PHE A 126 -22.73 0.94 -9.39
CA PHE A 126 -23.31 0.62 -10.69
C PHE A 126 -24.22 -0.61 -10.60
N ALA A 127 -25.53 -0.37 -10.46
CA ALA A 127 -26.51 -1.44 -10.23
C ALA A 127 -26.56 -2.54 -11.31
N ARG A 128 -26.19 -2.22 -12.56
CA ARG A 128 -26.27 -3.13 -13.71
C ARG A 128 -24.91 -3.68 -14.16
N VAL A 129 -23.83 -3.41 -13.42
CA VAL A 129 -22.48 -3.85 -13.80
C VAL A 129 -22.13 -5.16 -13.11
N SER A 130 -21.57 -6.10 -13.88
CA SER A 130 -21.06 -7.35 -13.34
C SER A 130 -19.85 -7.11 -12.43
N THR A 131 -19.88 -7.72 -11.24
CA THR A 131 -18.76 -7.76 -10.27
C THR A 131 -17.63 -8.71 -10.69
N LYS A 132 -17.84 -9.52 -11.74
CA LYS A 132 -16.82 -10.40 -12.30
C LYS A 132 -15.67 -9.56 -12.86
N ILE A 133 -14.44 -9.90 -12.49
CA ILE A 133 -13.22 -9.27 -13.02
C ILE A 133 -12.59 -10.19 -14.06
N GLY A 134 -11.90 -9.61 -15.04
CA GLY A 134 -11.29 -10.32 -16.15
C GLY A 134 -10.23 -9.45 -16.81
N SER A 135 -9.97 -9.68 -18.10
CA SER A 135 -8.95 -8.94 -18.87
C SER A 135 -9.26 -7.45 -19.01
N SER A 136 -10.53 -7.07 -19.09
CA SER A 136 -10.94 -5.65 -19.11
C SER A 136 -10.91 -5.06 -17.70
N MET A 137 -10.05 -4.07 -17.50
CA MET A 137 -9.91 -3.37 -16.23
C MET A 137 -11.22 -2.64 -15.84
N LYS A 138 -11.64 -2.79 -14.58
CA LYS A 138 -12.80 -2.10 -13.98
C LYS A 138 -12.43 -1.33 -12.70
N SER A 139 -11.19 -1.42 -12.25
CA SER A 139 -10.71 -0.73 -11.05
C SER A 139 -10.62 0.77 -11.31
N VAL A 140 -10.91 1.56 -10.29
CA VAL A 140 -10.94 3.04 -10.31
C VAL A 140 -9.73 3.69 -9.65
N GLY A 141 -8.88 2.88 -9.00
CA GLY A 141 -7.66 3.32 -8.33
C GLY A 141 -6.85 2.12 -7.83
N GLU A 142 -5.78 2.39 -7.12
CA GLU A 142 -4.94 1.36 -6.48
C GLU A 142 -4.23 1.89 -5.23
N VAL A 143 -3.80 0.96 -4.39
CA VAL A 143 -2.98 1.24 -3.21
C VAL A 143 -1.76 0.36 -3.20
N MET A 144 -0.75 0.76 -2.44
CA MET A 144 0.50 0.03 -2.29
C MET A 144 0.86 -0.12 -0.80
N GLY A 145 0.87 -1.35 -0.29
CA GLY A 145 1.34 -1.65 1.06
C GLY A 145 2.81 -2.07 1.04
N ILE A 146 3.59 -1.59 2.02
CA ILE A 146 5.01 -1.92 2.19
C ILE A 146 5.22 -2.55 3.57
N GLY A 147 5.96 -3.65 3.62
CA GLY A 147 6.33 -4.36 4.86
C GLY A 147 7.46 -5.36 4.60
N ARG A 148 8.10 -5.89 5.64
CA ARG A 148 9.23 -6.82 5.47
C ARG A 148 8.82 -8.29 5.36
N SER A 149 7.52 -8.55 5.34
CA SER A 149 6.93 -9.84 5.00
C SER A 149 5.74 -9.64 4.08
N PHE A 150 5.35 -10.69 3.35
CA PHE A 150 4.15 -10.66 2.52
C PHE A 150 2.90 -10.35 3.36
N GLU A 151 2.74 -10.99 4.52
CA GLU A 151 1.60 -10.79 5.41
C GLU A 151 1.48 -9.34 5.84
N GLU A 152 2.60 -8.74 6.26
CA GLU A 152 2.64 -7.34 6.68
C GLU A 152 2.20 -6.40 5.56
N ALA A 153 2.84 -6.51 4.38
CA ALA A 153 2.55 -5.68 3.23
C ALA A 153 1.11 -5.90 2.72
N PHE A 154 0.63 -7.15 2.69
CA PHE A 154 -0.69 -7.51 2.21
C PHE A 154 -1.81 -7.00 3.12
N GLN A 155 -1.67 -7.12 4.44
CA GLN A 155 -2.67 -6.62 5.38
C GLN A 155 -2.74 -5.10 5.39
N LYS A 156 -1.60 -4.40 5.31
CA LYS A 156 -1.57 -2.94 5.12
C LYS A 156 -2.25 -2.52 3.82
N ALA A 157 -1.89 -3.16 2.71
CA ALA A 157 -2.50 -2.86 1.41
C ALA A 157 -4.02 -3.03 1.47
N LEU A 158 -4.54 -4.08 2.12
CA LEU A 158 -5.99 -4.28 2.26
C LEU A 158 -6.65 -3.13 3.03
N ARG A 159 -6.07 -2.70 4.15
CA ARG A 159 -6.59 -1.55 4.93
C ARG A 159 -6.58 -0.24 4.14
N MET A 160 -5.61 -0.06 3.26
CA MET A 160 -5.52 1.13 2.42
C MET A 160 -6.63 1.18 1.35
N VAL A 161 -7.21 0.03 0.93
CA VAL A 161 -8.22 -0.01 -0.15
C VAL A 161 -9.51 0.71 0.24
N ASN A 162 -9.99 0.56 1.47
CA ASN A 162 -11.16 1.28 1.97
C ASN A 162 -11.33 1.10 3.49
N ASP A 163 -12.15 1.95 4.09
CA ASP A 163 -12.46 1.97 5.53
C ASP A 163 -13.18 0.71 6.06
N HIS A 164 -13.66 -0.18 5.18
CA HIS A 164 -14.30 -1.43 5.58
C HIS A 164 -13.30 -2.55 5.83
N TYR A 165 -12.10 -2.48 5.24
CA TYR A 165 -11.05 -3.47 5.43
C TYR A 165 -10.20 -3.16 6.65
N GLU A 166 -10.04 -4.16 7.50
CA GLU A 166 -9.15 -4.09 8.67
C GLU A 166 -7.84 -4.86 8.46
N GLY A 167 -7.71 -5.49 7.29
CA GLY A 167 -6.71 -6.50 6.96
C GLY A 167 -7.39 -7.68 6.26
N PHE A 168 -6.71 -8.82 6.25
CA PHE A 168 -7.22 -10.05 5.65
C PHE A 168 -8.17 -10.77 6.62
N SER A 169 -9.40 -10.25 6.73
CA SER A 169 -10.36 -10.66 7.76
C SER A 169 -11.35 -11.73 7.27
N PRO A 170 -11.56 -12.82 8.05
CA PRO A 170 -12.55 -13.84 7.71
C PRO A 170 -13.99 -13.41 8.02
N PHE A 171 -14.20 -12.26 8.67
CA PHE A 171 -15.50 -11.80 9.16
C PHE A 171 -16.21 -10.82 8.22
N ILE A 172 -15.56 -10.42 7.13
CA ILE A 172 -16.12 -9.48 6.14
C ILE A 172 -17.14 -10.18 5.22
N TYR A 173 -16.88 -11.44 4.86
CA TYR A 173 -17.73 -12.19 3.96
C TYR A 173 -19.07 -12.54 4.64
N LYS A 174 -20.16 -11.94 4.16
CA LYS A 174 -21.50 -12.09 4.77
C LYS A 174 -22.31 -13.27 4.24
N ASN A 175 -21.93 -13.86 3.10
CA ASN A 175 -22.69 -14.95 2.50
C ASN A 175 -22.30 -16.28 3.17
N LYS A 176 -23.27 -16.99 3.76
CA LYS A 176 -23.00 -18.25 4.47
C LYS A 176 -22.82 -19.45 3.53
N LYS A 177 -23.20 -19.35 2.25
CA LYS A 177 -23.02 -20.42 1.26
C LYS A 177 -21.93 -20.06 0.27
N LEU A 178 -20.74 -20.63 0.50
CA LEU A 178 -19.59 -20.45 -0.36
C LEU A 178 -19.53 -21.57 -1.40
N THR A 179 -19.71 -21.25 -2.68
CA THR A 179 -19.62 -22.21 -3.79
C THR A 179 -18.26 -22.12 -4.51
N PRO A 180 -17.82 -23.19 -5.22
CA PRO A 180 -16.61 -23.15 -6.05
C PRO A 180 -16.61 -22.05 -7.13
N GLU A 181 -17.79 -21.55 -7.54
CA GLU A 181 -17.91 -20.48 -8.53
C GLU A 181 -17.21 -19.19 -8.07
N PHE A 182 -17.22 -18.86 -6.77
CA PHE A 182 -16.52 -17.69 -6.24
C PHE A 182 -14.99 -17.75 -6.43
N PHE A 183 -14.45 -18.96 -6.53
CA PHE A 183 -13.03 -19.17 -6.76
C PHE A 183 -12.70 -19.26 -8.24
N THR A 184 -13.52 -19.92 -9.06
CA THR A 184 -13.27 -20.07 -10.50
C THR A 184 -13.60 -18.80 -11.30
N CYS A 185 -14.60 -18.03 -10.87
CA CYS A 185 -14.98 -16.74 -11.46
C CYS A 185 -14.53 -15.60 -10.53
N PRO A 186 -13.36 -14.97 -10.76
CA PRO A 186 -12.85 -13.95 -9.86
C PRO A 186 -13.78 -12.71 -9.83
N THR A 187 -13.92 -12.13 -8.65
CA THR A 187 -14.65 -10.88 -8.40
C THR A 187 -13.80 -9.94 -7.53
N ASP A 188 -14.24 -8.70 -7.34
CA ASP A 188 -13.66 -7.75 -6.38
C ASP A 188 -13.70 -8.24 -4.92
N ARG A 189 -14.46 -9.30 -4.63
CA ARG A 189 -14.65 -9.89 -3.29
C ARG A 189 -13.99 -11.27 -3.12
N ARG A 190 -13.20 -11.72 -4.09
CA ARG A 190 -12.55 -13.06 -4.06
C ARG A 190 -11.65 -13.23 -2.85
N VAL A 191 -10.94 -12.17 -2.42
CA VAL A 191 -10.05 -12.20 -1.25
C VAL A 191 -10.85 -12.48 0.04
N ASP A 192 -12.01 -11.85 0.20
CA ASP A 192 -12.91 -12.06 1.35
C ASP A 192 -13.40 -13.52 1.41
N ALA A 193 -13.74 -14.08 0.25
CA ALA A 193 -14.15 -15.47 0.10
C ALA A 193 -13.03 -16.47 0.48
N ILE A 194 -11.78 -16.18 0.08
CA ILE A 194 -10.61 -16.98 0.47
C ILE A 194 -10.40 -16.93 1.98
N ALA A 195 -10.43 -15.74 2.60
CA ALA A 195 -10.29 -15.59 4.05
C ALA A 195 -11.34 -16.41 4.81
N TYR A 196 -12.60 -16.30 4.39
CA TYR A 196 -13.71 -17.04 4.99
C TYR A 196 -13.56 -18.57 4.82
N ALA A 197 -13.14 -19.05 3.65
CA ALA A 197 -12.94 -20.47 3.38
C ALA A 197 -11.84 -21.08 4.24
N LEU A 198 -10.68 -20.43 4.30
CA LEU A 198 -9.51 -20.89 5.08
C LEU A 198 -9.83 -20.88 6.58
N PHE A 199 -10.54 -19.86 7.07
CA PHE A 199 -10.88 -19.75 8.48
C PHE A 199 -11.83 -20.85 8.94
N ASN A 200 -12.89 -21.11 8.17
CA ASN A 200 -13.90 -22.12 8.49
C ASN A 200 -13.53 -23.53 8.00
N ASN A 201 -12.33 -23.72 7.44
CA ASN A 201 -11.85 -24.97 6.85
C ASN A 201 -12.85 -25.57 5.83
N ILE A 202 -13.52 -24.73 5.03
CA ILE A 202 -14.56 -25.18 4.09
C ILE A 202 -13.95 -25.96 2.92
N TYR A 203 -12.77 -25.52 2.47
CA TYR A 203 -12.03 -26.09 1.36
C TYR A 203 -10.55 -26.22 1.73
N THR A 204 -9.87 -27.20 1.14
CA THR A 204 -8.42 -27.33 1.30
C THR A 204 -7.69 -26.26 0.50
N LEU A 205 -6.46 -25.93 0.94
CA LEU A 205 -5.57 -25.03 0.19
C LEU A 205 -5.37 -25.49 -1.26
N GLU A 206 -5.29 -26.80 -1.49
CA GLU A 206 -5.12 -27.37 -2.82
C GLU A 206 -6.36 -27.15 -3.71
N GLN A 207 -7.58 -27.31 -3.17
CA GLN A 207 -8.80 -27.00 -3.90
C GLN A 207 -8.87 -25.51 -4.27
N ILE A 208 -8.55 -24.63 -3.32
CA ILE A 208 -8.51 -23.18 -3.56
C ILE A 208 -7.45 -22.86 -4.63
N HIS A 209 -6.26 -23.46 -4.57
CA HIS A 209 -5.23 -23.29 -5.61
C HIS A 209 -5.75 -23.73 -6.99
N GLN A 210 -6.35 -24.92 -7.08
CA GLN A 210 -6.84 -25.47 -8.34
C GLN A 210 -7.89 -24.59 -9.01
N TRP A 211 -8.82 -24.02 -8.23
CA TRP A 211 -9.84 -23.12 -8.76
C TRP A 211 -9.31 -21.71 -9.01
N THR A 212 -8.47 -21.21 -8.11
CA THR A 212 -8.06 -19.80 -8.19
C THR A 212 -6.89 -19.54 -9.12
N LYS A 213 -6.04 -20.56 -9.29
CA LYS A 213 -4.69 -20.50 -9.87
C LYS A 213 -3.74 -19.54 -9.14
N ILE A 214 -4.11 -19.08 -7.94
CA ILE A 214 -3.20 -18.31 -7.08
C ILE A 214 -2.12 -19.27 -6.60
N ASP A 215 -0.85 -18.86 -6.72
CA ASP A 215 0.28 -19.70 -6.33
C ASP A 215 0.17 -20.16 -4.87
N ARG A 216 0.60 -21.40 -4.61
CA ARG A 216 0.54 -22.02 -3.28
C ARG A 216 1.29 -21.19 -2.25
N PHE A 217 2.39 -20.54 -2.61
CA PHE A 217 3.14 -19.65 -1.74
C PHE A 217 2.21 -18.61 -1.10
N PHE A 218 1.45 -17.86 -1.91
CA PHE A 218 0.56 -16.82 -1.39
C PHE A 218 -0.57 -17.39 -0.55
N LEU A 219 -1.14 -18.53 -0.94
CA LEU A 219 -2.20 -19.18 -0.18
C LEU A 219 -1.70 -19.68 1.19
N PHE A 220 -0.47 -20.19 1.27
CA PHE A 220 0.17 -20.54 2.55
C PHE A 220 0.39 -19.30 3.43
N ARG A 221 0.86 -18.18 2.86
CA ARG A 221 1.00 -16.94 3.65
C ARG A 221 -0.36 -16.40 4.12
N MET A 222 -1.42 -16.53 3.31
CA MET A 222 -2.79 -16.20 3.72
C MET A 222 -3.28 -17.14 4.85
N GLN A 223 -2.97 -18.44 4.78
CA GLN A 223 -3.28 -19.38 5.85
C GLN A 223 -2.57 -19.00 7.16
N ASN A 224 -1.30 -18.57 7.11
CA ASN A 224 -0.59 -18.09 8.31
C ASN A 224 -1.34 -16.97 9.02
N ILE A 225 -1.89 -15.99 8.28
CA ILE A 225 -2.71 -14.92 8.85
C ILE A 225 -3.96 -15.50 9.54
N ILE A 226 -4.62 -16.45 8.90
CA ILE A 226 -5.81 -17.13 9.46
C ILE A 226 -5.47 -17.93 10.72
N ASP A 227 -4.30 -18.56 10.78
CA ASP A 227 -3.86 -19.31 11.95
C ASP A 227 -3.56 -18.39 13.14
N ILE A 228 -2.96 -17.21 12.88
CA ILE A 228 -2.79 -16.16 13.89
C ILE A 228 -4.16 -15.70 14.40
N TYR A 229 -5.14 -15.48 13.51
CA TYR A 229 -6.52 -15.16 13.90
C TYR A 229 -7.11 -16.20 14.86
N LYS A 230 -7.00 -17.49 14.53
CA LYS A 230 -7.49 -18.58 15.37
C LYS A 230 -6.79 -18.59 16.73
N ARG A 231 -5.46 -18.37 16.78
CA ARG A 231 -4.71 -18.24 18.04
C ARG A 231 -5.15 -17.04 18.88
N ILE A 232 -5.40 -15.88 18.26
CA ILE A 232 -5.90 -14.68 18.96
C ILE A 232 -7.29 -14.97 19.56
N GLN A 233 -8.19 -15.62 18.80
CA GLN A 233 -9.52 -15.95 19.27
C GLN A 233 -9.51 -16.97 20.42
N GLN A 234 -8.60 -17.94 20.39
CA GLN A 234 -8.46 -18.96 21.44
C GLN A 234 -7.89 -18.41 22.75
N ASN A 235 -6.88 -17.53 22.68
CA ASN A 235 -6.19 -17.02 23.86
C ASN A 235 -6.89 -15.80 24.50
N GLY A 236 -7.81 -15.15 23.79
CA GLY A 236 -8.69 -14.11 24.33
C GLY A 236 -7.96 -12.88 24.88
N SER A 237 -8.56 -12.25 25.91
CA SER A 237 -8.04 -11.06 26.58
C SER A 237 -7.65 -11.41 28.03
N PRO A 238 -6.44 -11.04 28.49
CA PRO A 238 -5.44 -10.23 27.81
C PRO A 238 -4.62 -11.02 26.78
N ILE A 239 -4.37 -10.40 25.63
CA ILE A 239 -3.48 -10.98 24.62
C ILE A 239 -2.04 -11.04 25.14
N SER A 240 -1.39 -12.20 24.97
CA SER A 240 0.00 -12.37 25.42
C SER A 240 0.97 -11.51 24.62
N LYS A 241 2.07 -11.09 25.25
CA LYS A 241 3.13 -10.28 24.59
C LYS A 241 3.63 -10.94 23.30
N ASN A 242 3.91 -12.24 23.34
CA ASN A 242 4.46 -12.98 22.19
C ASN A 242 3.46 -13.05 21.03
N LEU A 243 2.19 -13.33 21.31
CA LEU A 243 1.15 -13.37 20.28
C LEU A 243 0.87 -11.98 19.70
N LEU A 244 0.94 -10.94 20.52
CA LEU A 244 0.82 -9.56 20.04
C LEU A 244 1.99 -9.19 19.11
N ILE A 245 3.24 -9.53 19.47
CA ILE A 245 4.41 -9.32 18.58
C ILE A 245 4.23 -10.07 17.27
N GLU A 246 3.84 -11.34 17.32
CA GLU A 246 3.59 -12.15 16.13
C GLU A 246 2.53 -11.52 15.23
N ALA A 247 1.39 -11.12 15.81
CA ALA A 247 0.31 -10.47 15.06
C ALA A 247 0.76 -9.15 14.42
N LYS A 248 1.46 -8.29 15.16
CA LYS A 248 1.96 -7.01 14.62
C LYS A 248 2.99 -7.22 13.51
N LYS A 249 3.91 -8.20 13.65
CA LYS A 249 4.87 -8.58 12.59
C LYS A 249 4.21 -9.15 11.34
N ALA A 250 3.06 -9.80 11.48
CA ALA A 250 2.23 -10.24 10.37
C ALA A 250 1.32 -9.13 9.80
N GLY A 251 1.37 -7.91 10.34
CA GLY A 251 0.62 -6.75 9.84
C GLY A 251 -0.79 -6.57 10.40
N PHE A 252 -1.16 -7.24 11.51
CA PHE A 252 -2.47 -7.03 12.14
C PHE A 252 -2.60 -5.61 12.68
N SER A 253 -3.73 -4.94 12.41
CA SER A 253 -4.03 -3.65 13.05
C SER A 253 -4.54 -3.83 14.48
N ASP A 254 -4.44 -2.79 15.29
CA ASP A 254 -4.95 -2.77 16.66
C ASP A 254 -6.48 -2.97 16.65
N VAL A 255 -7.18 -2.45 15.63
CA VAL A 255 -8.63 -2.65 15.43
C VAL A 255 -8.95 -4.12 15.14
N GLN A 256 -8.18 -4.75 14.25
CA GLN A 256 -8.37 -6.14 13.86
C GLN A 256 -8.21 -7.10 15.05
N ILE A 257 -7.20 -6.88 15.88
CA ILE A 257 -6.98 -7.63 17.12
C ILE A 257 -8.12 -7.35 18.11
N ALA A 258 -8.48 -6.07 18.28
CA ALA A 258 -9.50 -5.64 19.22
C ALA A 258 -10.87 -6.28 18.92
N ARG A 259 -11.29 -6.30 17.64
CA ARG A 259 -12.55 -6.94 17.23
C ARG A 259 -12.52 -8.46 17.44
N THR A 260 -11.37 -9.10 17.21
CA THR A 260 -11.24 -10.56 17.37
C THR A 260 -11.46 -10.98 18.82
N ILE A 261 -10.92 -10.23 19.79
CA ILE A 261 -11.10 -10.51 21.23
C ILE A 261 -12.21 -9.68 21.89
N LYS A 262 -13.03 -8.99 21.09
CA LYS A 262 -14.17 -8.16 21.53
C LYS A 262 -13.82 -7.09 22.57
N THR A 263 -12.74 -6.36 22.33
CA THR A 263 -12.30 -5.20 23.15
C THR A 263 -12.24 -3.92 22.31
N ALA A 264 -11.90 -2.80 22.94
CA ALA A 264 -11.68 -1.52 22.24
C ALA A 264 -10.25 -1.42 21.68
N GLU A 265 -10.09 -0.81 20.50
CA GLU A 265 -8.79 -0.54 19.86
C GLU A 265 -7.80 0.14 20.82
N LYS A 266 -8.29 1.11 21.62
CA LYS A 266 -7.50 1.83 22.63
C LYS A 266 -6.86 0.89 23.66
N VAL A 267 -7.51 -0.22 24.01
CA VAL A 267 -6.97 -1.21 24.95
C VAL A 267 -5.76 -1.91 24.32
N ILE A 268 -5.89 -2.37 23.08
CA ILE A 268 -4.77 -3.01 22.35
C ILE A 268 -3.60 -2.06 22.20
N ARG A 269 -3.85 -0.81 21.79
CA ARG A 269 -2.81 0.23 21.67
C ARG A 269 -2.09 0.48 23.00
N ARG A 270 -2.82 0.56 24.12
CA ARG A 270 -2.22 0.71 25.46
C ARG A 270 -1.39 -0.52 25.86
N THR A 271 -1.90 -1.73 25.65
CA THR A 271 -1.17 -2.98 25.92
C THR A 271 0.10 -3.06 25.08
N ARG A 272 0.02 -2.69 23.81
CA ARG A 272 1.13 -2.64 22.87
C ARG A 272 2.23 -1.68 23.35
N LYS A 273 1.86 -0.45 23.75
CA LYS A 273 2.78 0.53 24.34
C LYS A 273 3.38 0.03 25.65
N TYR A 274 2.57 -0.55 26.54
CA TYR A 274 3.04 -1.11 27.82
C TYR A 274 4.11 -2.20 27.64
N TYR A 275 3.97 -3.04 26.62
CA TYR A 275 4.96 -4.07 26.28
C TYR A 275 6.16 -3.56 25.47
N GLY A 276 6.19 -2.27 25.12
CA GLY A 276 7.24 -1.68 24.27
C GLY A 276 7.19 -2.13 22.81
N ILE A 277 6.02 -2.58 22.33
CA ILE A 277 5.85 -3.09 20.96
C ILE A 277 5.49 -1.92 20.04
N MET A 278 6.48 -1.21 19.54
CA MET A 278 6.30 -0.12 18.58
C MET A 278 6.83 -0.53 17.21
N PRO A 279 6.22 -0.06 16.10
CA PRO A 279 6.86 -0.24 14.81
C PRO A 279 8.10 0.66 14.75
N VAL A 280 9.06 0.26 13.93
CA VAL A 280 10.21 1.08 13.56
C VAL A 280 10.01 1.67 12.17
N ILE A 281 10.71 2.77 11.89
CA ILE A 281 10.66 3.50 10.63
C ILE A 281 11.86 3.08 9.79
N LYS A 282 11.61 2.64 8.56
CA LYS A 282 12.62 2.20 7.61
C LYS A 282 12.63 3.03 6.35
N GLN A 283 13.83 3.23 5.79
CA GLN A 283 14.03 3.97 4.54
C GLN A 283 13.87 3.07 3.31
N ILE A 284 13.42 3.66 2.22
CA ILE A 284 13.48 3.11 0.86
C ILE A 284 14.70 3.74 0.20
N ASP A 285 15.72 2.92 -0.05
CA ASP A 285 17.06 3.36 -0.45
C ASP A 285 17.48 2.92 -1.86
N THR A 286 16.64 2.14 -2.55
CA THR A 286 16.91 1.49 -3.86
C THR A 286 17.94 0.36 -3.87
N VAL A 287 18.70 0.15 -2.80
CA VAL A 287 19.89 -0.73 -2.78
C VAL A 287 19.96 -1.66 -1.57
N ALA A 288 18.87 -1.81 -0.79
CA ALA A 288 18.80 -2.72 0.36
C ALA A 288 19.93 -2.50 1.38
N ALA A 289 20.12 -1.24 1.77
CA ALA A 289 21.11 -0.75 2.72
C ALA A 289 22.58 -0.95 2.33
N GLU A 290 22.89 -1.25 1.05
CA GLU A 290 24.27 -1.27 0.57
C GLU A 290 24.93 0.12 0.64
N TRP A 291 24.15 1.17 0.38
CA TRP A 291 24.56 2.56 0.47
C TRP A 291 23.56 3.36 1.31
N PRO A 292 24.02 4.37 2.08
CA PRO A 292 23.12 5.21 2.85
C PRO A 292 22.19 6.03 1.93
N ALA A 293 20.91 6.07 2.27
CA ALA A 293 19.95 6.92 1.59
C ALA A 293 20.00 8.36 2.12
N THR A 294 20.07 9.32 1.20
CA THR A 294 19.95 10.75 1.51
C THR A 294 18.50 11.20 1.63
N THR A 295 17.56 10.43 1.05
CA THR A 295 16.14 10.75 1.02
C THR A 295 15.39 10.15 2.20
N ASN A 296 14.39 10.87 2.72
CA ASN A 296 13.48 10.36 3.74
C ASN A 296 12.20 9.80 3.11
N TYR A 297 12.34 8.76 2.29
CA TYR A 297 11.21 7.96 1.81
C TYR A 297 11.03 6.76 2.73
N LEU A 298 9.92 6.73 3.49
CA LEU A 298 9.79 5.96 4.73
C LEU A 298 8.57 5.04 4.73
N TYR A 299 8.67 3.92 5.43
CA TYR A 299 7.55 3.05 5.80
C TYR A 299 7.73 2.51 7.23
N LEU A 300 6.64 2.10 7.88
CA LEU A 300 6.69 1.52 9.22
C LEU A 300 6.82 0.00 9.14
N THR A 301 7.46 -0.64 10.11
CA THR A 301 7.44 -2.11 10.22
C THR A 301 7.68 -2.59 11.63
N TYR A 302 7.06 -3.72 11.99
CA TYR A 302 7.39 -4.42 13.25
C TYR A 302 8.53 -5.43 13.08
N ASN A 303 9.02 -5.62 11.86
CA ASN A 303 10.10 -6.54 11.51
C ASN A 303 11.48 -5.85 11.49
N GLY A 304 11.70 -4.94 12.43
CA GLY A 304 12.96 -4.23 12.60
C GLY A 304 13.31 -4.02 14.07
N ILE A 305 14.51 -3.51 14.31
CA ILE A 305 15.09 -3.35 15.65
C ILE A 305 15.16 -1.88 16.05
N GLU A 306 15.51 -1.00 15.10
CA GLU A 306 15.64 0.44 15.29
C GLU A 306 15.13 1.23 14.09
N ASN A 307 14.92 2.54 14.29
CA ASN A 307 14.54 3.47 13.24
C ASN A 307 15.77 3.87 12.42
N ASP A 308 15.62 3.98 11.10
CA ASP A 308 16.69 4.47 10.21
C ASP A 308 16.82 6.01 10.27
N VAL A 309 15.80 6.68 10.79
CA VAL A 309 15.76 8.14 10.93
C VAL A 309 15.61 8.54 12.39
N GLN A 310 16.17 9.70 12.72
CA GLN A 310 15.91 10.37 14.01
C GLN A 310 14.61 11.19 13.92
N PRO A 311 13.94 11.48 15.04
CA PRO A 311 12.81 12.41 15.08
C PRO A 311 13.19 13.77 14.46
N ASN A 312 12.38 14.29 13.53
CA ASN A 312 12.65 15.57 12.90
C ASN A 312 12.15 16.73 13.79
N THR A 313 13.04 17.42 14.50
CA THR A 313 12.61 18.32 15.58
C THR A 313 12.33 19.78 15.16
N HIS A 314 11.14 20.21 15.62
CA HIS A 314 10.65 21.56 15.94
C HIS A 314 9.87 22.40 14.92
N ASN A 315 10.19 22.43 13.62
CA ASN A 315 9.44 23.26 12.66
C ASN A 315 8.80 22.49 11.51
N SER A 316 8.27 21.30 11.80
CA SER A 316 7.58 20.48 10.80
C SER A 316 6.05 20.58 10.89
N VAL A 317 5.38 20.44 9.75
CA VAL A 317 3.93 20.30 9.63
C VAL A 317 3.63 19.04 8.83
N ALA A 318 2.75 18.20 9.39
CA ALA A 318 2.30 16.99 8.73
C ALA A 318 1.07 17.28 7.85
N VAL A 319 1.02 16.67 6.67
CA VAL A 319 -0.08 16.77 5.70
C VAL A 319 -0.56 15.35 5.41
N LEU A 320 -1.85 15.10 5.62
CA LEU A 320 -2.48 13.84 5.23
C LEU A 320 -2.91 13.91 3.77
N GLY A 321 -2.48 12.93 2.98
CA GLY A 321 -2.80 12.83 1.57
C GLY A 321 -4.23 12.36 1.28
N SER A 322 -4.54 12.16 0.00
CA SER A 322 -5.87 11.77 -0.44
C SER A 322 -6.24 10.31 -0.15
N GLY A 323 -5.26 9.46 0.16
CA GLY A 323 -5.42 8.02 0.10
C GLY A 323 -5.74 7.54 -1.32
N VAL A 324 -6.42 6.41 -1.40
CA VAL A 324 -6.79 5.75 -2.66
C VAL A 324 -7.79 6.56 -3.49
N TYR A 325 -7.55 6.63 -4.79
CA TYR A 325 -8.54 7.18 -5.70
C TYR A 325 -9.80 6.31 -5.81
N ARG A 326 -10.96 6.98 -5.80
CA ARG A 326 -12.29 6.39 -5.94
C ARG A 326 -13.23 7.38 -6.62
N ILE A 327 -14.41 6.93 -7.04
CA ILE A 327 -15.37 7.84 -7.68
C ILE A 327 -15.81 8.89 -6.65
N GLY A 328 -15.57 10.17 -6.96
CA GLY A 328 -15.80 11.31 -6.07
C GLY A 328 -14.61 11.70 -5.18
N SER A 329 -13.46 11.03 -5.34
CA SER A 329 -12.20 11.39 -4.68
C SER A 329 -11.02 10.99 -5.57
N SER A 330 -10.54 11.91 -6.39
CA SER A 330 -9.49 11.67 -7.38
C SER A 330 -8.32 12.66 -7.21
N VAL A 331 -7.64 12.98 -8.32
CA VAL A 331 -6.41 13.77 -8.37
C VAL A 331 -6.57 15.19 -7.83
N GLU A 332 -7.78 15.74 -7.78
CA GLU A 332 -8.06 17.06 -7.22
C GLU A 332 -7.60 17.20 -5.76
N PHE A 333 -7.78 16.17 -4.94
CA PHE A 333 -7.34 16.19 -3.55
C PHE A 333 -5.82 16.07 -3.45
N ASP A 334 -5.20 15.28 -4.32
CA ASP A 334 -3.74 15.18 -4.40
C ASP A 334 -3.10 16.52 -4.77
N ALA A 335 -3.66 17.21 -5.76
CA ALA A 335 -3.22 18.54 -6.18
C ALA A 335 -3.30 19.56 -5.03
N CYS A 336 -4.38 19.54 -4.24
CA CYS A 336 -4.52 20.36 -3.04
C CYS A 336 -3.45 20.03 -1.98
N CYS A 337 -3.20 18.75 -1.70
CA CYS A 337 -2.15 18.32 -0.77
C CYS A 337 -0.74 18.78 -1.23
N VAL A 338 -0.42 18.63 -2.52
CA VAL A 338 0.86 19.09 -3.10
C VAL A 338 0.97 20.62 -3.04
N GLY A 339 -0.11 21.35 -3.32
CA GLY A 339 -0.18 22.80 -3.16
C GLY A 339 0.10 23.23 -1.72
N CYS A 340 -0.53 22.58 -0.75
CA CYS A 340 -0.30 22.83 0.68
C CYS A 340 1.17 22.62 1.07
N VAL A 341 1.80 21.51 0.64
CA VAL A 341 3.22 21.25 0.90
C VAL A 341 4.11 22.35 0.30
N LYS A 342 3.82 22.81 -0.92
CA LYS A 342 4.59 23.89 -1.55
C LYS A 342 4.48 25.21 -0.78
N GLU A 343 3.29 25.57 -0.31
CA GLU A 343 3.11 26.78 0.50
C GLU A 343 3.76 26.67 1.88
N LEU A 344 3.69 25.51 2.54
CA LEU A 344 4.39 25.27 3.80
C LEU A 344 5.91 25.42 3.65
N LYS A 345 6.49 24.93 2.55
CA LYS A 345 7.92 25.12 2.24
C LYS A 345 8.28 26.60 2.04
N LYS A 346 7.41 27.40 1.39
CA LYS A 346 7.61 28.85 1.25
C LYS A 346 7.55 29.59 2.59
N LEU A 347 6.79 29.05 3.54
CA LEU A 347 6.69 29.54 4.93
C LEU A 347 7.79 28.96 5.85
N ASP A 348 8.82 28.34 5.27
CA ASP A 348 9.98 27.77 5.98
C ASP A 348 9.62 26.64 6.97
N TYR A 349 8.50 25.95 6.74
CA TYR A 349 8.18 24.71 7.44
C TYR A 349 8.80 23.51 6.75
N LYS A 350 9.31 22.59 7.56
CA LYS A 350 9.56 21.21 7.13
C LYS A 350 8.24 20.48 6.93
N THR A 351 8.18 19.62 5.93
CA THR A 351 6.93 19.00 5.49
C THR A 351 6.99 17.49 5.63
N ILE A 352 5.97 16.92 6.28
CA ILE A 352 5.80 15.47 6.43
C ILE A 352 4.54 15.07 5.67
N MET A 353 4.64 14.25 4.63
CA MET A 353 3.50 13.73 3.88
C MET A 353 3.20 12.30 4.32
N ILE A 354 1.92 11.99 4.57
CA ILE A 354 1.46 10.62 4.83
C ILE A 354 0.40 10.27 3.79
N ASN A 355 0.72 9.37 2.86
CA ASN A 355 -0.20 8.91 1.82
C ASN A 355 0.18 7.50 1.33
N CYS A 356 -0.74 6.79 0.66
CA CYS A 356 -0.56 5.39 0.25
C CYS A 356 -0.91 5.10 -1.22
N ASN A 357 -1.15 6.14 -2.02
CA ASN A 357 -1.52 5.98 -3.43
C ASN A 357 -0.27 6.07 -4.33
N PRO A 358 0.11 4.99 -5.05
CA PRO A 358 1.32 4.98 -5.85
C PRO A 358 1.23 5.80 -7.14
N GLU A 359 0.03 6.23 -7.54
CA GLU A 359 -0.19 7.03 -8.76
C GLU A 359 0.02 8.54 -8.53
N THR A 360 0.16 8.99 -7.28
CA THR A 360 0.13 10.41 -6.93
C THR A 360 1.48 11.10 -6.98
N VAL A 361 1.42 12.42 -7.19
CA VAL A 361 2.58 13.29 -7.04
C VAL A 361 2.89 13.50 -5.56
N SER A 362 1.90 13.52 -4.66
CA SER A 362 2.18 13.65 -3.23
C SER A 362 3.11 12.56 -2.68
N THR A 363 3.14 11.39 -3.32
CA THR A 363 4.01 10.27 -2.92
C THR A 363 5.31 10.23 -3.71
N ASP A 364 5.67 11.28 -4.45
CA ASP A 364 7.04 11.47 -4.91
C ASP A 364 7.87 12.05 -3.76
N TYR A 365 9.00 11.42 -3.46
CA TYR A 365 9.82 11.75 -2.28
C TYR A 365 10.51 13.13 -2.36
N ASP A 366 10.53 13.77 -3.53
CA ASP A 366 11.06 15.11 -3.75
C ASP A 366 10.04 16.22 -3.41
N ILE A 367 8.76 15.88 -3.25
CA ILE A 367 7.69 16.83 -2.95
C ILE A 367 7.74 17.34 -1.51
N CYS A 368 8.10 16.50 -0.55
CA CYS A 368 8.16 16.84 0.89
C CYS A 368 9.54 16.51 1.50
N ASP A 369 9.77 16.94 2.75
CA ASP A 369 11.04 16.65 3.44
C ASP A 369 11.07 15.22 4.01
N ARG A 370 9.90 14.69 4.39
CA ARG A 370 9.69 13.30 4.80
C ARG A 370 8.40 12.76 4.20
N LEU A 371 8.50 11.62 3.52
CA LEU A 371 7.36 10.91 2.95
C LEU A 371 7.17 9.60 3.69
N TYR A 372 6.04 9.43 4.36
CA TYR A 372 5.60 8.14 4.89
C TYR A 372 4.61 7.50 3.91
N PHE A 373 5.03 6.40 3.28
CA PHE A 373 4.14 5.60 2.43
C PHE A 373 3.30 4.64 3.26
N GLU A 374 2.27 5.19 3.90
CA GLU A 374 1.54 4.51 4.96
C GLU A 374 0.04 4.77 4.91
N GLU A 375 -0.71 3.90 5.59
CA GLU A 375 -2.17 4.00 5.68
C GLU A 375 -2.60 5.24 6.48
N ILE A 376 -3.71 5.85 6.06
CA ILE A 376 -4.32 6.99 6.76
C ILE A 376 -5.28 6.42 7.81
N SER A 377 -4.72 5.91 8.91
CA SER A 377 -5.48 5.35 10.04
C SER A 377 -5.10 6.03 11.36
N LEU A 378 -5.99 5.95 12.35
CA LEU A 378 -5.72 6.49 13.70
C LEU A 378 -4.43 5.93 14.29
N GLU A 379 -4.23 4.62 14.16
CA GLU A 379 -3.06 3.90 14.67
C GLU A 379 -1.77 4.41 14.04
N VAL A 380 -1.73 4.48 12.71
CA VAL A 380 -0.51 4.79 11.97
C VAL A 380 -0.19 6.28 11.99
N VAL A 381 -1.17 7.14 11.70
CA VAL A 381 -0.99 8.59 11.76
C VAL A 381 -0.60 9.03 13.18
N GLY A 382 -1.24 8.47 14.20
CA GLY A 382 -0.90 8.75 15.59
C GLY A 382 0.52 8.30 15.95
N THR A 383 0.94 7.12 15.48
CA THR A 383 2.30 6.61 15.71
C THR A 383 3.36 7.52 15.06
N ILE A 384 3.13 7.96 13.82
CA ILE A 384 4.03 8.89 13.13
C ILE A 384 4.06 10.24 13.84
N TYR A 385 2.90 10.75 14.29
CA TYR A 385 2.80 12.02 14.99
C TYR A 385 3.56 12.00 16.34
N GLU A 386 3.48 10.91 17.11
CA GLU A 386 4.23 10.78 18.37
C GLU A 386 5.73 10.70 18.17
N PHE A 387 6.17 10.06 17.07
CA PHE A 387 7.58 9.98 16.71
C PHE A 387 8.13 11.31 16.20
N GLU A 388 7.45 11.93 15.23
CA GLU A 388 7.92 13.16 14.56
C GLU A 388 7.68 14.42 15.39
N ARG A 389 6.65 14.43 16.24
CA ARG A 389 6.24 15.59 17.06
C ARG A 389 6.14 16.89 16.24
N PRO A 390 5.38 16.92 15.14
CA PRO A 390 5.24 18.13 14.32
C PRO A 390 4.48 19.22 15.09
N LYS A 391 4.60 20.48 14.62
CA LYS A 391 3.83 21.62 15.16
C LYS A 391 2.32 21.46 14.97
N GLY A 392 1.93 20.73 13.94
CA GLY A 392 0.54 20.44 13.66
C GLY A 392 0.35 19.53 12.47
N LEU A 393 -0.91 19.15 12.27
CA LEU A 393 -1.38 18.24 11.24
C LEU A 393 -2.46 18.94 10.40
N ILE A 394 -2.31 18.92 9.08
CA ILE A 394 -3.30 19.40 8.12
C ILE A 394 -3.97 18.20 7.47
N LEU A 395 -5.31 18.16 7.53
CA LEU A 395 -6.12 17.09 6.95
C LEU A 395 -7.17 17.59 5.93
N ALA A 396 -7.42 18.90 5.87
CA ALA A 396 -8.51 19.50 5.08
C ALA A 396 -8.40 19.31 3.56
N PHE A 397 -7.21 18.97 3.05
CA PHE A 397 -6.95 18.86 1.61
C PHE A 397 -7.01 17.44 1.06
N GLY A 398 -6.96 16.41 1.92
CA GLY A 398 -6.92 15.01 1.50
C GLY A 398 -8.30 14.33 1.37
N GLY A 399 -9.38 15.11 1.43
CA GLY A 399 -10.74 14.59 1.26
C GLY A 399 -11.22 13.72 2.43
N GLN A 400 -12.06 12.72 2.13
CA GLN A 400 -12.81 12.03 3.18
C GLN A 400 -11.94 11.14 4.10
N ALA A 401 -10.87 10.51 3.59
CA ALA A 401 -10.09 9.58 4.39
C ALA A 401 -9.41 10.25 5.60
N PRO A 402 -8.73 11.41 5.45
CA PRO A 402 -8.27 12.20 6.60
C PRO A 402 -9.39 12.76 7.48
N ASN A 403 -10.50 13.24 6.91
CA ASN A 403 -11.63 13.77 7.68
C ASN A 403 -12.23 12.72 8.62
N ASN A 404 -12.38 11.47 8.15
CA ASN A 404 -12.94 10.36 8.92
C ASN A 404 -12.19 10.07 10.22
N ILE A 405 -10.88 10.37 10.29
CA ILE A 405 -10.06 10.12 11.47
C ILE A 405 -9.83 11.36 12.34
N ALA A 406 -10.29 12.55 11.90
CA ALA A 406 -10.04 13.82 12.58
C ALA A 406 -10.49 13.81 14.05
N MET A 407 -11.75 13.42 14.29
CA MET A 407 -12.31 13.34 15.65
C MET A 407 -11.62 12.27 16.50
N ALA A 408 -11.25 11.15 15.89
CA ALA A 408 -10.57 10.07 16.59
C ALA A 408 -9.15 10.48 17.01
N LEU A 409 -8.43 11.22 16.17
CA LEU A 409 -7.10 11.75 16.46
C LEU A 409 -7.12 12.73 17.65
N THR A 410 -8.07 13.67 17.68
CA THR A 410 -8.18 14.65 18.77
C THR A 410 -8.60 14.03 20.10
N ARG A 411 -9.43 12.99 20.07
CA ARG A 411 -9.89 12.29 21.28
C ARG A 411 -8.89 11.26 21.79
N ALA A 412 -7.96 10.83 20.95
CA ALA A 412 -6.97 9.84 21.33
C ALA A 412 -5.90 10.42 22.26
N GLU A 413 -5.48 9.63 23.24
CA GLU A 413 -4.41 9.95 24.19
C GLU A 413 -3.04 9.69 23.55
N PHE A 414 -2.70 10.48 22.54
CA PHE A 414 -1.34 10.55 21.99
C PHE A 414 -0.53 11.60 22.75
N GLU A 415 0.78 11.38 22.89
CA GLU A 415 1.70 12.31 23.53
C GLU A 415 2.86 12.67 22.58
N PRO A 416 2.92 13.92 22.07
CA PRO A 416 2.03 15.05 22.36
C PRO A 416 0.63 14.88 21.75
N ARG A 417 -0.37 15.60 22.29
CA ARG A 417 -1.71 15.65 21.71
C ARG A 417 -1.66 16.15 20.28
N VAL A 418 -2.48 15.54 19.41
CA VAL A 418 -2.54 15.90 18.00
C VAL A 418 -3.17 17.28 17.84
N GLN A 419 -2.38 18.23 17.31
CA GLN A 419 -2.84 19.57 16.98
C GLN A 419 -3.23 19.62 15.50
N ILE A 420 -4.53 19.75 15.23
CA ILE A 420 -5.03 19.89 13.86
C ILE A 420 -5.09 21.37 13.51
N PHE A 421 -4.49 21.74 12.37
CA PHE A 421 -4.51 23.09 11.82
C PHE A 421 -5.71 23.29 10.89
N GLY A 422 -6.21 24.53 10.85
CA GLY A 422 -7.39 24.91 10.07
C GLY A 422 -8.69 24.70 10.84
N THR A 423 -9.74 24.30 10.12
CA THR A 423 -11.07 24.04 10.68
C THR A 423 -11.01 22.96 11.76
N SER A 424 -11.60 23.23 12.93
CA SER A 424 -11.55 22.27 14.04
C SER A 424 -12.32 20.98 13.69
N PRO A 425 -11.90 19.82 14.22
CA PRO A 425 -12.61 18.56 14.03
C PRO A 425 -14.08 18.61 14.44
N ASP A 426 -14.41 19.32 15.53
CA ASP A 426 -15.80 19.52 15.94
C ASP A 426 -16.61 20.34 14.90
N SER A 427 -15.97 21.30 14.22
CA SER A 427 -16.63 22.07 13.16
C SER A 427 -16.85 21.21 11.91
N ILE A 428 -15.91 20.31 11.58
CA ILE A 428 -16.08 19.33 10.49
C ILE A 428 -17.27 18.41 10.81
N ASP A 429 -17.29 17.86 12.03
CA ASP A 429 -18.37 16.97 12.50
C ASP A 429 -19.74 17.68 12.54
N ASN A 430 -19.78 18.96 12.95
CA ASN A 430 -21.00 19.78 12.90
C ASN A 430 -21.53 19.98 11.47
N ALA A 431 -20.65 20.04 10.47
CA ALA A 431 -21.03 20.21 9.08
C ALA A 431 -21.39 18.88 8.37
N GLU A 432 -20.73 17.78 8.74
CA GLU A 432 -20.97 16.45 8.14
C GLU A 432 -22.18 15.73 8.77
N ASP A 433 -22.47 15.95 10.06
CA ASP A 433 -23.67 15.43 10.71
C ASP A 433 -24.90 16.25 10.31
N ARG A 434 -25.81 15.61 9.56
CA ARG A 434 -27.03 16.26 9.03
C ARG A 434 -27.90 16.88 10.12
N LEU A 435 -27.97 16.29 11.31
CA LEU A 435 -28.78 16.82 12.41
C LEU A 435 -28.11 18.03 13.03
N LYS A 436 -26.79 17.96 13.26
CA LYS A 436 -26.02 19.10 13.79
C LYS A 436 -26.03 20.28 12.82
N PHE A 437 -25.82 20.00 11.54
CA PHE A 437 -25.84 21.01 10.49
C PHE A 437 -27.23 21.67 10.38
N SER A 438 -28.31 20.88 10.37
CA SER A 438 -29.67 21.42 10.33
C SER A 438 -29.96 22.32 11.54
N ARG A 439 -29.53 21.92 12.75
CA ARG A 439 -29.69 22.75 13.95
C ARG A 439 -28.91 24.06 13.86
N ALA A 440 -27.68 24.02 13.35
CA ALA A 440 -26.88 25.22 13.14
C ALA A 440 -27.56 26.17 12.12
N LEU A 441 -28.20 25.65 11.07
CA LEU A 441 -28.97 26.48 10.14
C LEU A 441 -30.21 27.09 10.79
N ASP A 442 -30.90 26.36 11.67
CA ASP A 442 -32.06 26.88 12.41
C ASP A 442 -31.65 27.99 13.40
N GLU A 443 -30.46 27.89 13.99
CA GLU A 443 -29.88 28.93 14.86
C GLU A 443 -29.52 30.20 14.07
N LEU A 444 -29.01 30.08 12.84
CA LEU A 444 -28.69 31.23 11.98
C LEU A 444 -29.93 31.96 11.42
N ARG A 445 -31.10 31.32 11.46
CA ARG A 445 -32.37 31.93 11.03
C ARG A 445 -33.06 32.74 12.12
N ARG A 446 -32.63 32.58 13.38
CA ARG A 446 -33.09 33.38 14.52
C ARG A 446 -32.22 34.62 14.64
#